data_AF-A0A2V6PQC2-F1
#
_entry.id   AF-A0A2V6PQC2-F1
#
_cell.length_a   1.000
_cell.length_b   1.000
_cell.length_c   1.000
_cell.angle_alpha   90.00
_cell.angle_beta   90.00
_cell.angle_gamma   90.00
#
_symmetry.space_group_name_H-M   'P 1'
#
loop_
_entity.id
_entity.type
_entity.pdbx_description
1 polymer ?
#
loop_
_entity_poly.entity_id
_entity_poly.type
_entity_poly.pdbx_seq_one_letter_code
_entity_poly.pdbx_strand_id
1 'polypeptide(L)'
;MATVRQLPLPAPFPTDDGVFGRFARLAQLELELGLAETRQILIDALIAVGIAVVAAVALVAGVVVALAGALAPIFHAPWQHLVVSGGGVVVLAAGALAWSAYRLRTLHWPRETLGSLEENWQWLVAQLRSRLTLR
;
A
#
# COMPACT_ATOMS: atom_id res chain seq x y z
N MET A 1 -32.19 31.05 39.12
CA MET A 1 -31.67 29.84 39.77
C MET A 1 -31.34 28.83 38.69
N ALA A 2 -30.05 28.61 38.42
CA ALA A 2 -29.60 27.67 37.39
C ALA A 2 -29.11 26.39 38.08
N THR A 3 -29.77 25.27 37.82
CA THR A 3 -29.41 23.96 38.39
C THR A 3 -28.22 23.40 37.60
N VAL A 4 -27.03 23.40 38.21
CA VAL A 4 -25.81 22.84 37.62
C VAL A 4 -25.92 21.32 37.66
N ARG A 5 -26.13 20.69 36.50
CA ARG A 5 -26.18 19.24 36.34
C ARG A 5 -24.73 18.72 36.29
N GLN A 6 -24.24 18.17 37.40
CA GLN A 6 -22.93 17.53 37.45
C GLN A 6 -22.96 16.27 36.59
N LEU A 7 -22.07 16.20 35.58
CA LEU A 7 -21.83 15.00 34.81
C LEU A 7 -21.17 13.96 35.74
N PRO A 8 -21.54 12.67 35.67
CA PRO A 8 -20.84 11.62 36.41
C PRO A 8 -19.38 11.62 35.98
N LEU A 9 -18.48 11.97 36.90
CA LEU A 9 -17.06 11.77 36.67
C LEU A 9 -16.81 10.26 36.53
N PRO A 10 -16.01 9.82 35.55
CA PRO A 10 -15.62 8.41 35.46
C PRO A 10 -14.98 8.01 36.80
N ALA A 11 -15.36 6.83 37.29
CA ALA A 11 -14.93 6.28 38.57
C ALA A 11 -13.41 6.47 38.77
N PRO A 12 -12.94 6.67 40.02
CA PRO A 12 -11.52 6.82 40.28
C PRO A 12 -10.81 5.60 39.72
N PHE A 13 -9.90 5.86 38.77
CA PHE A 13 -8.99 4.85 38.22
C PHE A 13 -8.40 4.05 39.39
N PRO A 14 -8.38 2.71 39.35
CA PRO A 14 -7.64 1.95 40.34
C PRO A 14 -6.17 2.37 40.20
N THR A 15 -5.74 3.20 41.15
CA THR A 15 -4.37 3.65 41.31
C THR A 15 -3.57 2.51 41.89
N ASP A 16 -2.95 1.70 41.03
CA ASP A 16 -1.75 0.92 41.36
C ASP A 16 -0.91 0.54 40.13
N ASP A 17 -1.01 1.30 39.04
CA ASP A 17 -0.05 1.20 37.95
C ASP A 17 1.10 2.17 38.25
N GLY A 18 2.21 1.65 38.77
CA GLY A 18 3.46 2.37 38.88
C GLY A 18 3.80 3.08 37.56
N VAL A 19 4.63 4.12 37.61
CA VAL A 19 5.02 4.95 36.44
C VAL A 19 5.36 4.07 35.21
N PHE A 20 6.01 2.93 35.43
CA PHE A 20 6.29 1.90 34.42
C PHE A 20 5.06 1.25 33.76
N GLY A 21 3.97 1.00 34.49
CA GLY A 21 2.73 0.46 33.94
C GLY A 21 2.01 1.44 33.01
N ARG A 22 2.07 2.74 33.30
CA ARG A 22 1.57 3.79 32.39
C ARG A 22 2.42 3.90 31.12
N PHE A 23 3.75 3.81 31.24
CA PHE A 23 4.65 3.78 30.07
C PHE A 23 4.45 2.53 29.22
N ALA A 24 4.30 1.35 29.83
CA ALA A 24 4.04 0.10 29.11
C ALA A 24 2.71 0.15 28.34
N ARG A 25 1.66 0.74 28.94
CA ARG A 25 0.35 0.89 28.30
C ARG A 25 0.37 1.92 27.16
N LEU A 26 1.13 3.01 27.31
CA LEU A 26 1.38 3.99 26.23
C LEU A 26 2.18 3.37 25.09
N ALA A 27 3.26 2.64 25.40
CA ALA A 27 4.05 1.93 24.41
C ALA A 27 3.21 0.89 23.66
N GLN A 28 2.34 0.14 24.35
CA GLN A 28 1.41 -0.80 23.73
C GLN A 28 0.42 -0.09 22.80
N LEU A 29 -0.15 1.05 23.23
CA LEU A 29 -1.04 1.85 22.39
C LEU A 29 -0.34 2.42 21.17
N GLU A 30 0.90 2.90 21.28
CA GLU A 30 1.72 3.33 20.14
C GLU A 30 2.06 2.17 19.20
N LEU A 31 2.31 0.98 19.74
CA LEU A 31 2.61 -0.22 18.96
C LEU A 31 1.37 -0.73 18.20
N GLU A 32 0.20 -0.70 18.85
CA GLU A 32 -1.08 -1.03 18.22
C GLU A 32 -1.45 -0.03 17.12
N LEU A 33 -1.22 1.28 17.36
CA LEU A 33 -1.43 2.31 16.34
C LEU A 33 -0.46 2.15 15.17
N GLY A 34 0.82 1.90 15.45
CA GLY A 34 1.86 1.69 14.44
C GLY A 34 1.61 0.43 13.61
N LEU A 35 1.10 -0.64 14.20
CA LEU A 35 0.70 -1.86 13.46
C LEU A 35 -0.50 -1.61 12.57
N ALA A 36 -1.51 -0.89 13.05
CA ALA A 36 -2.69 -0.55 12.27
C ALA A 36 -2.32 0.33 11.06
N GLU A 37 -1.46 1.32 11.26
CA GLU A 37 -0.98 2.20 10.20
C GLU A 37 -0.11 1.45 9.19
N THR A 38 0.79 0.57 9.65
CA THR A 38 1.62 -0.28 8.77
C THR A 38 0.76 -1.21 7.91
N ARG A 39 -0.28 -1.82 8.50
CA ARG A 39 -1.22 -2.68 7.76
C ARG A 39 -1.98 -1.90 6.70
N GLN A 40 -2.41 -0.68 7.02
CA GLN A 40 -3.11 0.17 6.07
C GLN A 40 -2.20 0.60 4.90
N ILE A 41 -0.95 0.97 5.19
CA ILE A 41 0.06 1.27 4.17
C ILE A 41 0.33 0.05 3.28
N LEU A 42 0.44 -1.16 3.86
CA LEU A 42 0.65 -2.39 3.10
C LEU A 42 -0.53 -2.70 2.17
N ILE A 43 -1.76 -2.56 2.65
CA ILE A 43 -2.98 -2.78 1.84
C ILE A 43 -3.04 -1.76 0.70
N ASP A 44 -2.80 -0.49 0.98
CA ASP A 44 -2.76 0.57 -0.02
C ASP A 44 -1.69 0.31 -1.10
N ALA A 45 -0.50 -0.12 -0.68
CA ALA A 45 0.57 -0.49 -1.59
C ALA A 45 0.19 -1.69 -2.47
N LEU A 46 -0.40 -2.74 -1.88
CA LEU A 46 -0.86 -3.91 -2.61
C LEU A 46 -1.94 -3.56 -3.64
N ILE A 47 -2.90 -2.70 -3.27
CA ILE A 47 -3.94 -2.22 -4.19
C ILE A 47 -3.30 -1.45 -5.35
N ALA A 48 -2.40 -0.50 -5.04
CA ALA A 48 -1.72 0.29 -6.07
C ALA A 48 -0.91 -0.60 -7.03
N VAL A 49 -0.17 -1.58 -6.50
CA VAL A 49 0.59 -2.55 -7.31
C VAL A 49 -0.35 -3.41 -8.15
N GLY A 50 -1.44 -3.93 -7.58
CA GLY A 50 -2.42 -4.72 -8.30
C GLY A 50 -3.03 -3.95 -9.49
N ILE A 51 -3.41 -2.69 -9.25
CA ILE A 51 -3.90 -1.80 -10.31
C ILE A 51 -2.82 -1.54 -11.36
N ALA A 52 -1.56 -1.34 -10.95
CA ALA A 52 -0.47 -1.14 -11.90
C ALA A 52 -0.24 -2.36 -12.80
N VAL A 53 -0.29 -3.58 -12.26
CA VAL A 53 -0.13 -4.80 -13.05
C VAL A 53 -1.25 -4.94 -14.08
N VAL A 54 -2.50 -4.78 -13.66
CA VAL A 54 -3.65 -4.84 -14.58
C VAL A 54 -3.58 -3.76 -15.65
N ALA A 55 -3.23 -2.52 -15.26
CA ALA A 55 -3.05 -1.42 -16.18
C ALA A 55 -1.91 -1.67 -17.16
N ALA A 56 -0.79 -2.25 -16.74
CA ALA A 56 0.31 -2.59 -17.64
C ALA A 56 -0.11 -3.62 -18.70
N VAL A 57 -0.83 -4.68 -18.31
CA VAL A 57 -1.37 -5.66 -19.25
C VAL A 57 -2.36 -5.02 -20.22
N ALA A 58 -3.28 -4.19 -19.71
CA ALA A 58 -4.24 -3.46 -20.52
C ALA A 58 -3.56 -2.50 -21.49
N LEU A 59 -2.48 -1.82 -21.07
CA LEU A 59 -1.70 -0.93 -21.93
C LEU A 59 -1.11 -1.69 -23.11
N VAL A 60 -0.46 -2.82 -22.86
CA VAL A 60 0.14 -3.66 -23.91
C VAL A 60 -0.94 -4.12 -24.88
N ALA A 61 -2.06 -4.65 -24.38
CA ALA A 61 -3.17 -5.09 -25.22
C ALA A 61 -3.75 -3.93 -26.04
N GLY A 62 -3.96 -2.77 -25.43
CA GLY A 62 -4.47 -1.56 -26.09
C GLY A 62 -3.54 -1.06 -27.19
N VAL A 63 -2.22 -1.07 -26.97
CA VAL A 63 -1.21 -0.73 -27.98
C VAL A 63 -1.28 -1.69 -29.16
N VAL A 64 -1.37 -3.01 -28.90
CA VAL A 64 -1.49 -4.02 -29.96
C VAL A 64 -2.76 -3.79 -30.79
N VAL A 65 -3.90 -3.54 -30.15
CA VAL A 65 -5.17 -3.26 -30.85
C VAL A 65 -5.10 -1.94 -31.64
N ALA A 66 -4.49 -0.90 -31.08
CA ALA A 66 -4.30 0.37 -31.77
C ALA A 66 -3.39 0.24 -33.00
N LEU A 67 -2.31 -0.55 -32.89
CA LEU A 67 -1.43 -0.88 -34.02
C LEU A 67 -2.16 -1.69 -35.08
N ALA A 68 -2.96 -2.68 -34.68
CA ALA A 68 -3.80 -3.43 -35.61
C ALA A 68 -4.79 -2.51 -36.34
N GLY A 69 -5.42 -1.57 -35.61
CA GLY A 69 -6.27 -0.54 -36.20
C GLY A 69 -5.51 0.40 -37.14
N ALA A 70 -4.27 0.78 -36.83
CA ALA A 70 -3.45 1.63 -37.69
C ALA A 70 -3.04 0.93 -39.00
N LEU A 71 -2.87 -0.40 -38.97
CA LEU A 71 -2.49 -1.20 -40.12
C LEU A 71 -3.70 -1.70 -40.94
N ALA A 72 -4.89 -1.77 -40.33
CA ALA A 72 -6.12 -2.23 -40.98
C ALA A 72 -6.50 -1.50 -42.30
N PRO A 73 -6.25 -0.19 -42.49
CA PRO A 73 -6.49 0.49 -43.76
C PRO A 73 -5.73 -0.13 -44.94
N ILE A 74 -4.54 -0.70 -44.72
CA ILE A 74 -3.74 -1.36 -45.76
C ILE A 74 -4.50 -2.56 -46.35
N PHE A 75 -5.29 -3.23 -45.51
CA PHE A 75 -6.08 -4.40 -45.88
C PHE A 75 -7.53 -4.07 -46.22
N HIS A 76 -7.88 -2.79 -46.37
CA HIS A 76 -9.25 -2.31 -46.60
C HIS A 76 -10.26 -2.79 -45.53
N ALA A 77 -9.77 -3.06 -44.31
CA ALA A 77 -10.57 -3.54 -43.20
C ALA A 77 -11.12 -2.36 -42.37
N PRO A 78 -12.28 -2.53 -41.70
CA PRO A 78 -12.83 -1.50 -40.83
C PRO A 78 -11.91 -1.28 -39.62
N TRP A 79 -11.38 -0.06 -39.48
CA TRP A 79 -10.29 0.24 -38.54
C TRP A 79 -10.68 1.19 -37.40
N GLN A 80 -11.71 2.01 -37.61
CA GLN A 80 -12.09 3.11 -36.71
C GLN A 80 -12.37 2.60 -35.28
N HIS A 81 -13.11 1.50 -35.16
CA HIS A 81 -13.45 0.91 -33.86
C HIS A 81 -12.23 0.32 -33.15
N LEU A 82 -11.24 -0.20 -33.88
CA LEU A 82 -10.00 -0.74 -33.32
C LEU A 82 -9.13 0.39 -32.77
N VAL A 83 -8.95 1.48 -33.54
CA VAL A 83 -8.15 2.62 -33.09
C VAL A 83 -8.80 3.31 -31.90
N VAL A 84 -10.12 3.49 -31.89
CA VAL A 84 -10.84 4.12 -30.77
C VAL A 84 -10.80 3.25 -29.51
N SER A 85 -11.08 1.95 -29.63
CA SER A 85 -11.05 1.04 -28.48
C SER A 85 -9.63 0.84 -27.93
N GLY A 86 -8.66 0.55 -28.81
CA GLY A 86 -7.25 0.38 -28.45
C GLY A 86 -6.67 1.67 -27.86
N GLY A 87 -6.86 2.81 -28.54
CA GLY A 87 -6.40 4.12 -28.07
C GLY A 87 -7.04 4.53 -26.74
N GLY A 88 -8.35 4.32 -26.58
CA GLY A 88 -9.05 4.59 -25.33
C GLY A 88 -8.49 3.77 -24.17
N VAL A 89 -8.26 2.47 -24.38
CA VAL A 89 -7.64 1.58 -23.38
C VAL A 89 -6.22 2.05 -23.04
N VAL A 90 -5.42 2.46 -24.02
CA VAL A 90 -4.07 2.99 -23.79
C VAL A 90 -4.09 4.22 -22.89
N VAL A 91 -4.98 5.17 -23.16
CA VAL A 91 -5.11 6.39 -22.34
C VAL A 91 -5.52 6.07 -20.91
N LEU A 92 -6.52 5.21 -20.73
CA LEU A 92 -6.99 4.80 -19.39
C LEU A 92 -5.90 4.04 -18.62
N ALA A 93 -5.20 3.12 -19.29
CA ALA A 93 -4.13 2.35 -18.69
C ALA A 93 -2.94 3.24 -18.29
N ALA A 94 -2.56 4.19 -19.14
CA ALA A 94 -1.52 5.16 -18.82
C ALA A 94 -1.91 6.04 -17.62
N GLY A 95 -3.17 6.48 -17.55
CA GLY A 95 -3.70 7.22 -16.40
C GLY A 95 -3.67 6.39 -15.11
N ALA A 96 -4.07 5.12 -15.16
CA ALA A 96 -4.04 4.21 -14.02
C ALA A 96 -2.60 3.94 -13.53
N LEU A 97 -1.64 3.78 -14.45
CA LEU A 97 -0.23 3.64 -14.12
C LEU A 97 0.33 4.91 -13.48
N ALA A 98 0.01 6.08 -14.03
CA ALA A 98 0.43 7.36 -13.46
C ALA A 98 -0.14 7.56 -12.05
N TRP A 99 -1.42 7.22 -11.85
CA TRP A 99 -2.06 7.26 -10.54
C TRP A 99 -1.40 6.29 -9.56
N SER A 100 -1.14 5.05 -9.97
CA SER A 100 -0.47 4.07 -9.11
C SER A 100 0.95 4.51 -8.74
N ALA A 101 1.73 5.02 -9.71
CA ALA A 101 3.07 5.54 -9.45
C ALA A 101 3.04 6.76 -8.51
N TYR A 102 2.08 7.67 -8.70
CA TYR A 102 1.87 8.79 -7.78
C TYR A 102 1.50 8.29 -6.38
N ARG A 103 0.62 7.29 -6.29
CA ARG A 103 0.18 6.77 -5.00
C ARG A 103 1.31 6.08 -4.25
N LEU A 104 2.09 5.25 -4.94
CA LEU A 104 3.27 4.59 -4.37
C LEU A 104 4.38 5.57 -3.96
N ARG A 105 4.52 6.71 -4.65
CA ARG A 105 5.46 7.78 -4.28
C ARG A 105 4.99 8.61 -3.10
N THR A 106 3.67 8.75 -2.92
CA THR A 106 3.06 9.52 -1.83
C THR A 106 2.81 8.69 -0.58
N LEU A 107 2.87 7.36 -0.67
CA LEU A 107 3.16 6.52 0.49
C LEU A 107 4.52 6.95 1.01
N HIS A 108 4.54 7.60 2.18
CA HIS A 108 5.77 7.99 2.86
C HIS A 108 6.54 6.70 3.17
N TRP A 109 7.47 6.33 2.28
CA TRP A 109 8.38 5.22 2.53
C TRP A 109 9.19 5.58 3.78
N PRO A 110 9.02 4.87 4.91
CA PRO A 110 9.83 5.13 6.07
C PRO A 110 11.20 4.54 5.75
N ARG A 111 12.12 5.40 5.29
CA ARG A 111 13.47 5.03 4.88
C ARG A 111 14.25 4.34 6.00
N GLU A 112 13.90 4.61 7.25
CA GLU A 112 14.49 3.97 8.44
C GLU A 112 13.97 2.54 8.66
N THR A 113 12.71 2.23 8.31
CA THR A 113 12.15 0.88 8.48
C THR A 113 12.70 -0.11 7.46
N LEU A 114 13.08 0.36 6.26
CA LEU A 114 13.76 -0.47 5.26
C LEU A 114 15.17 -0.89 5.72
N GLY A 115 15.92 0.02 6.35
CA GLY A 115 17.22 -0.32 6.94
C GLY A 115 17.11 -1.32 8.07
N SER A 116 16.10 -1.17 8.95
CA SER A 116 15.84 -2.11 10.04
C SER A 116 15.34 -3.49 9.53
N LEU A 117 14.58 -3.54 8.44
CA LEU A 117 14.17 -4.79 7.79
C LEU A 117 15.35 -5.54 7.17
N GLU A 118 16.28 -4.83 6.54
CA GLU A 118 17.52 -5.40 6.00
C GLU A 118 18.36 -6.01 7.13
N GLU A 119 18.53 -5.29 8.25
CA GLU A 119 19.24 -5.79 9.44
C GLU A 119 18.53 -6.98 10.09
N ASN A 120 17.20 -6.94 10.23
CA ASN A 120 16.42 -8.07 10.74
C ASN A 120 16.51 -9.29 9.82
N TRP A 121 16.54 -9.07 8.50
CA TRP A 121 16.70 -10.14 7.53
C TRP A 121 18.09 -10.76 7.60
N GLN A 122 19.14 -9.94 7.71
CA GLN A 122 20.51 -10.41 7.91
C GLN A 122 20.64 -11.21 9.21
N TRP A 123 20.00 -10.76 10.29
CA TRP A 123 19.97 -11.49 11.56
C TRP A 123 19.23 -12.84 11.45
N LEU A 124 18.08 -12.87 10.76
CA LEU A 124 17.32 -14.09 10.50
C LEU A 124 18.09 -15.11 9.65
N VAL A 125 18.76 -14.63 8.60
CA VAL A 125 19.62 -15.46 7.73
C VAL A 125 20.81 -16.01 8.51
N ALA A 126 21.42 -15.20 9.39
CA ALA A 126 22.50 -15.63 10.26
C ALA A 126 22.05 -16.69 11.29
N GLN A 127 20.84 -16.54 11.86
CA GLN A 127 20.20 -17.54 12.74
C GLN A 127 19.90 -18.86 12.02
N LEU A 128 19.40 -18.80 10.79
CA LEU A 128 19.14 -19.98 9.98
C LEU A 128 20.44 -20.72 9.61
N ARG A 129 21.49 -19.98 9.25
CA ARG A 129 22.82 -20.57 9.00
C ARG A 129 23.41 -21.22 10.24
N SER A 130 23.36 -20.57 11.40
CA SER A 130 23.95 -21.11 12.63
C SER A 130 23.25 -22.39 13.10
N ARG A 131 21.94 -22.50 12.92
CA ARG A 131 21.18 -23.72 13.20
C ARG A 131 21.44 -24.86 12.20
N LEU A 132 21.78 -24.54 10.94
CA LEU A 132 22.15 -25.54 9.93
C LEU A 132 23.59 -26.05 10.10
N THR A 133 24.51 -25.25 10.63
CA THR A 133 25.89 -25.65 10.92
C THR A 133 26.08 -26.40 12.24
N LEU A 134 25.03 -26.50 13.07
CA LEU A 134 25.02 -27.24 14.34
C LEU A 134 24.60 -28.72 14.19
N ARG A 135 24.63 -29.26 12.96
CA ARG A 135 24.36 -30.68 12.66
C ARG A 135 25.60 -31.41 12.22
#